data_AF-A0A661N8D9-F1
#
_entry.id   AF-A0A661N8D9-F1
#
_cell.length_a   1.000
_cell.length_b   1.000
_cell.length_c   1.000
_cell.angle_alpha   90.00
_cell.angle_beta   90.00
_cell.angle_gamma   90.00
#
_symmetry.space_group_name_H-M   'P 1'
#
loop_
_entity.id
_entity.type
_entity.pdbx_description
1 polymer ?
#
loop_
_entity_poly.entity_id
_entity_poly.type
_entity_poly.pdbx_seq_one_letter_code
_entity_poly.pdbx_strand_id
1 'polypeptide(L)'
;MRALTHTLLVLAGLWLAGAPQAAAQAGSAGERAAAQELLDHGLEASRDGRWTEALENFEQSYALTNENATLVNVADAQAATGQLMAAIASYERFLERARRRDARLVPGAQEALAEVRARLPRVVIRVEGLRGGDEVWLDDGILDHGDLDTPRAIDPGDHTVTIARGGASAAEESFHVAEGGDSEVLVDANPRERAAPDPRLAPDPGPGEPADDGGGSVLTSPWLWIGVGLVVAAAIVIPVAATSGGSTPAETYTGSLGAGVLTFR
;
A
#
# COMPACT_ATOMS: atom_id res chain seq x y z
N MET A 1 -19.31 -90.92 -25.32
CA MET A 1 -19.25 -90.77 -23.85
C MET A 1 -19.39 -89.29 -23.52
N ARG A 2 -20.13 -88.99 -22.43
CA ARG A 2 -20.13 -87.78 -21.56
C ARG A 2 -18.89 -86.87 -21.69
N ALA A 3 -18.86 -85.53 -21.52
CA ALA A 3 -19.82 -84.44 -21.20
C ALA A 3 -19.03 -83.09 -21.31
N LEU A 4 -19.53 -81.83 -21.18
CA LEU A 4 -20.85 -81.23 -20.88
C LEU A 4 -20.96 -79.81 -21.57
N THR A 5 -21.95 -79.00 -21.18
CA THR A 5 -22.24 -77.58 -21.47
C THR A 5 -21.30 -76.59 -20.73
N HIS A 6 -21.09 -75.32 -21.12
CA HIS A 6 -22.08 -74.22 -21.14
C HIS A 6 -21.74 -73.00 -22.03
N THR A 7 -22.80 -72.35 -22.51
CA THR A 7 -22.87 -71.02 -23.14
C THR A 7 -22.82 -69.89 -22.10
N LEU A 8 -22.22 -68.73 -22.41
CA LEU A 8 -22.79 -67.44 -22.00
C LEU A 8 -22.31 -66.26 -22.86
N LEU A 9 -23.23 -65.32 -23.10
CA LEU A 9 -23.14 -64.18 -23.99
C LEU A 9 -23.59 -62.96 -23.18
N VAL A 10 -22.78 -61.90 -23.06
CA VAL A 10 -23.15 -60.66 -22.36
C VAL A 10 -22.80 -59.43 -23.19
N LEU A 11 -23.77 -58.52 -23.27
CA LEU A 11 -23.76 -57.30 -24.07
C LEU A 11 -23.16 -56.09 -23.33
N ALA A 12 -22.68 -55.15 -24.14
CA ALA A 12 -22.74 -53.68 -24.02
C ALA A 12 -22.81 -53.02 -22.62
N GLY A 13 -21.90 -52.06 -22.40
CA GLY A 13 -21.93 -51.16 -21.25
C GLY A 13 -21.00 -49.95 -21.39
N LEU A 14 -21.08 -49.20 -22.50
CA LEU A 14 -20.32 -47.96 -22.67
C LEU A 14 -20.94 -46.83 -21.82
N TRP A 15 -20.59 -46.79 -20.53
CA TRP A 15 -21.00 -45.71 -19.63
C TRP A 15 -20.21 -44.43 -19.93
N LEU A 16 -20.87 -43.47 -20.57
CA LEU A 16 -20.30 -42.16 -20.87
C LEU A 16 -20.36 -41.29 -19.59
N ALA A 17 -19.25 -41.26 -18.84
CA ALA A 17 -19.13 -40.43 -17.64
C ALA A 17 -19.01 -38.94 -18.00
N GLY A 18 -20.14 -38.24 -18.06
CA GLY A 18 -20.19 -36.79 -18.19
C GLY A 18 -19.71 -36.11 -16.91
N ALA A 19 -18.45 -35.66 -16.90
CA ALA A 19 -17.84 -34.92 -15.79
C ALA A 19 -18.27 -33.43 -15.78
N PRO A 20 -18.13 -32.70 -14.65
CA PRO A 20 -18.74 -31.38 -14.48
C PRO A 20 -17.89 -30.23 -15.06
N GLN A 21 -17.66 -30.19 -16.38
CA GLN A 21 -16.92 -29.06 -16.99
C GLN A 21 -17.67 -27.72 -16.92
N ALA A 22 -19.01 -27.71 -16.83
CA ALA A 22 -19.79 -26.46 -16.90
C ALA A 22 -19.56 -25.51 -15.70
N ALA A 23 -19.36 -26.03 -14.49
CA ALA A 23 -19.20 -25.20 -13.29
C ALA A 23 -17.83 -24.51 -13.23
N ALA A 24 -16.76 -25.23 -13.57
CA ALA A 24 -15.39 -24.68 -13.63
C ALA A 24 -15.25 -23.58 -14.71
N GLN A 25 -15.88 -23.78 -15.88
CA GLN A 25 -15.86 -22.77 -16.94
C GLN A 25 -16.56 -21.47 -16.51
N ALA A 26 -17.70 -21.58 -15.82
CA ALA A 26 -18.50 -20.44 -15.34
C ALA A 26 -17.77 -19.60 -14.28
N GLY A 27 -17.11 -20.24 -13.30
CA GLY A 27 -16.27 -19.55 -12.32
C GLY A 27 -15.21 -18.68 -13.01
N SER A 28 -14.44 -19.29 -13.93
CA SER A 28 -13.40 -18.57 -14.69
C SER A 28 -13.93 -17.42 -15.55
N ALA A 29 -15.18 -17.49 -16.02
CA ALA A 29 -15.79 -16.43 -16.80
C ALA A 29 -16.22 -15.23 -15.92
N GLY A 30 -16.78 -15.51 -14.74
CA GLY A 30 -17.08 -14.49 -13.74
C GLY A 30 -15.83 -13.79 -13.21
N GLU A 31 -14.77 -14.55 -12.90
CA GLU A 31 -13.47 -14.02 -12.44
C GLU A 31 -12.85 -13.06 -13.46
N ARG A 32 -12.88 -13.40 -14.76
CA ARG A 32 -12.40 -12.50 -15.84
C ARG A 32 -13.26 -11.24 -15.99
N ALA A 33 -14.58 -11.34 -15.80
CA ALA A 33 -15.47 -10.17 -15.88
C ALA A 33 -15.21 -9.20 -14.71
N ALA A 34 -15.15 -9.72 -13.48
CA ALA A 34 -14.85 -8.92 -12.29
C ALA A 34 -13.43 -8.29 -12.36
N ALA A 35 -12.44 -9.02 -12.86
CA ALA A 35 -11.09 -8.48 -13.06
C ALA A 35 -11.05 -7.37 -14.12
N GLN A 36 -11.87 -7.44 -15.17
CA GLN A 36 -11.98 -6.37 -16.16
C GLN A 36 -12.67 -5.13 -15.57
N GLU A 37 -13.73 -5.30 -14.78
CA GLU A 37 -14.41 -4.20 -14.07
C GLU A 37 -13.46 -3.47 -13.12
N LEU A 38 -12.69 -4.21 -12.32
CA LEU A 38 -11.60 -3.65 -11.48
C LEU A 38 -10.52 -2.96 -12.32
N LEU A 39 -10.12 -3.52 -13.46
CA LEU A 39 -9.14 -2.91 -14.37
C LEU A 39 -9.65 -1.57 -14.92
N ASP A 40 -10.93 -1.51 -15.31
CA ASP A 40 -11.56 -0.32 -15.86
C ASP A 40 -11.71 0.79 -14.79
N HIS A 41 -12.08 0.43 -13.55
CA HIS A 41 -12.07 1.35 -12.41
C HIS A 41 -10.67 1.86 -12.05
N GLY A 42 -9.66 0.99 -12.05
CA GLY A 42 -8.27 1.42 -11.83
C GLY A 42 -7.78 2.38 -12.91
N LEU A 43 -8.17 2.15 -14.17
CA LEU A 43 -7.86 3.05 -15.29
C LEU A 43 -8.63 4.39 -15.20
N GLU A 44 -9.82 4.42 -14.61
CA GLU A 44 -10.54 5.67 -14.30
C GLU A 44 -9.86 6.44 -13.17
N ALA A 45 -9.62 5.80 -12.03
CA ALA A 45 -8.92 6.38 -10.88
C ALA A 45 -7.52 6.92 -11.24
N SER A 46 -6.76 6.20 -12.07
CA SER A 46 -5.45 6.62 -12.59
C SER A 46 -5.53 7.91 -13.42
N ARG A 47 -6.50 8.03 -14.35
CA ARG A 47 -6.70 9.25 -15.16
C ARG A 47 -7.07 10.47 -14.32
N ASP A 48 -7.78 10.24 -13.22
CA ASP A 48 -8.17 11.26 -12.25
C ASP A 48 -7.09 11.55 -11.19
N GLY A 49 -5.93 10.88 -11.26
CA GLY A 49 -4.82 11.04 -10.31
C GLY A 49 -5.04 10.41 -8.93
N ARG A 50 -6.09 9.59 -8.76
CA ARG A 50 -6.38 8.83 -7.53
C ARG A 50 -5.55 7.55 -7.48
N TRP A 51 -4.24 7.70 -7.39
CA TRP A 51 -3.28 6.59 -7.58
C TRP A 51 -3.39 5.46 -6.55
N THR A 52 -3.74 5.75 -5.29
CA THR A 52 -3.98 4.72 -4.26
C THR A 52 -5.17 3.82 -4.61
N GLU A 53 -6.31 4.43 -4.99
CA GLU A 53 -7.50 3.70 -5.47
C GLU A 53 -7.20 2.92 -6.76
N ALA A 54 -6.42 3.52 -7.67
CA ALA A 54 -5.99 2.83 -8.89
C ALA A 54 -5.15 1.58 -8.58
N LEU A 55 -4.20 1.68 -7.64
CA LEU A 55 -3.37 0.57 -7.21
C LEU A 55 -4.20 -0.58 -6.62
N GLU A 56 -5.09 -0.30 -5.66
CA GLU A 56 -5.97 -1.30 -5.04
C GLU A 56 -6.79 -2.06 -6.10
N ASN A 57 -7.35 -1.34 -7.08
CA ASN A 57 -8.11 -1.92 -8.19
C ASN A 57 -7.23 -2.79 -9.11
N PHE A 58 -6.03 -2.32 -9.48
CA PHE A 58 -5.12 -3.08 -10.34
C PHE A 58 -4.57 -4.34 -9.66
N GLU A 59 -4.27 -4.29 -8.37
CA GLU A 59 -3.80 -5.45 -7.60
C GLU A 59 -4.91 -6.51 -7.46
N GLN A 60 -6.15 -6.10 -7.18
CA GLN A 60 -7.30 -7.03 -7.15
C GLN A 60 -7.58 -7.63 -8.54
N SER A 61 -7.53 -6.83 -9.61
CA SER A 61 -7.65 -7.30 -11.00
C SER A 61 -6.58 -8.34 -11.34
N TYR A 62 -5.32 -8.07 -10.95
CA TYR A 62 -4.21 -8.99 -11.16
C TYR A 62 -4.35 -10.26 -10.32
N ALA A 63 -4.79 -10.18 -9.07
CA ALA A 63 -4.97 -11.34 -8.20
C ALA A 63 -5.99 -12.35 -8.76
N LEU A 64 -7.08 -11.86 -9.38
CA LEU A 64 -8.12 -12.71 -9.97
C LEU A 64 -7.67 -13.47 -11.24
N THR A 65 -6.85 -12.86 -12.09
CA THR A 65 -6.56 -13.40 -13.44
C THR A 65 -5.10 -13.72 -13.72
N ASN A 66 -4.18 -13.12 -12.95
CA ASN A 66 -2.73 -13.15 -13.16
C ASN A 66 -2.33 -12.68 -14.58
N GLU A 67 -3.15 -11.86 -15.25
CA GLU A 67 -2.84 -11.39 -16.60
C GLU A 67 -1.61 -10.48 -16.60
N ASN A 68 -0.61 -10.85 -17.39
CA ASN A 68 0.71 -10.22 -17.34
C ASN A 68 0.65 -8.72 -17.66
N ALA A 69 -0.22 -8.30 -18.57
CA ALA A 69 -0.37 -6.89 -18.95
C ALA A 69 -0.81 -5.99 -17.78
N THR A 70 -1.59 -6.52 -16.82
CA THR A 70 -2.05 -5.76 -15.64
C THR A 70 -0.89 -5.37 -14.72
N LEU A 71 0.22 -6.10 -14.72
CA LEU A 71 1.41 -5.75 -13.92
C LEU A 71 2.03 -4.41 -14.31
N VAL A 72 1.85 -3.94 -15.55
CA VAL A 72 2.33 -2.61 -15.96
C VAL A 72 1.55 -1.54 -15.20
N ASN A 73 0.21 -1.63 -15.19
CA ASN A 73 -0.63 -0.70 -14.44
C ASN A 73 -0.39 -0.75 -12.92
N VAL A 74 -0.14 -1.94 -12.35
CA VAL A 74 0.27 -2.09 -10.95
C VAL A 74 1.59 -1.36 -10.69
N ALA A 75 2.59 -1.54 -11.57
CA ALA A 75 3.89 -0.88 -11.45
C ALA A 75 3.80 0.65 -11.63
N ASP A 76 3.00 1.13 -12.57
CA ASP A 76 2.73 2.56 -12.79
C ASP A 76 2.12 3.19 -11.52
N ALA A 77 1.12 2.53 -10.91
CA ALA A 77 0.45 3.03 -9.70
C ALA A 77 1.32 2.92 -8.44
N GLN A 78 2.15 1.87 -8.31
CA GLN A 78 3.19 1.78 -7.28
C GLN A 78 4.20 2.93 -7.42
N ALA A 79 4.67 3.20 -8.64
CA ALA A 79 5.60 4.30 -8.93
C ALA A 79 5.00 5.69 -8.66
N ALA A 80 3.69 5.85 -8.85
CA ALA A 80 2.97 7.10 -8.57
C ALA A 80 2.61 7.29 -7.08
N THR A 81 2.64 6.22 -6.28
CA THR A 81 2.41 6.25 -4.82
C THR A 81 3.70 6.20 -3.98
N GLY A 82 4.87 6.29 -4.62
CA GLY A 82 6.17 6.27 -3.94
C GLY A 82 6.71 4.87 -3.62
N GLN A 83 5.99 3.80 -3.96
CA GLN A 83 6.42 2.40 -3.75
C GLN A 83 7.35 1.95 -4.89
N LEU A 84 8.50 2.63 -5.02
CA LEU A 84 9.43 2.47 -6.14
C LEU A 84 10.08 1.08 -6.21
N MET A 85 10.43 0.47 -5.08
CA MET A 85 10.94 -0.90 -5.00
C MET A 85 9.90 -1.92 -5.48
N ALA A 86 8.63 -1.75 -5.07
CA ALA A 86 7.53 -2.59 -5.53
C ALA A 86 7.29 -2.42 -7.04
N ALA A 87 7.28 -1.18 -7.52
CA ALA A 87 7.15 -0.87 -8.95
C ALA A 87 8.26 -1.53 -9.79
N ILE A 88 9.52 -1.45 -9.34
CA ILE A 88 10.66 -2.13 -9.98
C ILE A 88 10.42 -3.63 -10.08
N ALA A 89 10.04 -4.28 -8.97
CA ALA A 89 9.75 -5.71 -8.96
C ALA A 89 8.58 -6.10 -9.86
N SER A 90 7.56 -5.24 -9.99
CA SER A 90 6.40 -5.44 -10.87
C SER A 90 6.75 -5.30 -12.36
N TYR A 91 7.54 -4.27 -12.75
CA TYR A 91 8.04 -4.15 -14.13
C TYR A 91 8.98 -5.29 -14.50
N GLU A 92 9.93 -5.66 -13.64
CA GLU A 92 10.85 -6.77 -13.88
C GLU A 92 10.09 -8.09 -14.10
N ARG A 93 9.08 -8.36 -13.26
CA ARG A 93 8.18 -9.51 -13.39
C ARG A 93 7.39 -9.50 -14.68
N PHE A 94 6.88 -8.33 -15.10
CA PHE A 94 6.21 -8.18 -16.39
C PHE A 94 7.16 -8.52 -17.56
N LEU A 95 8.37 -7.96 -17.55
CA LEU A 95 9.37 -8.10 -18.60
C LEU A 95 9.90 -9.54 -18.71
N GLU A 96 10.16 -10.21 -17.58
CA GLU A 96 10.55 -11.63 -17.52
C GLU A 96 9.51 -12.55 -18.19
N ARG A 97 8.23 -12.25 -17.95
CA ARG A 97 7.10 -13.10 -18.35
C ARG A 97 6.50 -12.75 -19.71
N ALA A 98 6.92 -11.62 -20.30
CA ALA A 98 6.38 -11.10 -21.55
C ALA A 98 6.39 -12.15 -22.69
N ARG A 99 5.32 -12.10 -23.50
CA ARG A 99 5.10 -12.92 -24.69
C ARG A 99 4.78 -12.03 -25.88
N ARG A 100 4.61 -12.63 -27.08
CA ARG A 100 4.32 -11.87 -28.31
C ARG A 100 3.09 -10.95 -28.21
N ARG A 101 2.10 -11.28 -27.37
CA ARG A 101 0.90 -10.45 -27.12
C ARG A 101 1.24 -9.15 -26.38
N ASP A 102 2.26 -9.18 -25.53
CA ASP A 102 2.69 -8.08 -24.67
C ASP A 102 3.73 -7.17 -25.35
N ALA A 103 4.17 -7.51 -26.57
CA ALA A 103 5.28 -6.87 -27.27
C ALA A 103 5.09 -5.35 -27.52
N ARG A 104 3.86 -4.83 -27.46
CA ARG A 104 3.58 -3.39 -27.54
C ARG A 104 3.84 -2.63 -26.24
N LEU A 105 3.81 -3.32 -25.10
CA LEU A 105 4.00 -2.74 -23.76
C LEU A 105 5.47 -2.79 -23.31
N VAL A 106 6.24 -3.75 -23.83
CA VAL A 106 7.66 -3.96 -23.45
C VAL A 106 8.52 -2.70 -23.51
N PRO A 107 8.51 -1.87 -24.58
CA PRO A 107 9.36 -0.67 -24.64
C PRO A 107 9.01 0.35 -23.53
N GLY A 108 7.72 0.62 -23.31
CA GLY A 108 7.27 1.56 -22.28
C GLY A 108 7.60 1.07 -20.87
N ALA A 109 7.42 -0.22 -20.59
CA ALA A 109 7.81 -0.81 -19.30
C ALA A 109 9.33 -0.81 -19.06
N GLN A 110 10.15 -0.86 -20.12
CA GLN A 110 11.61 -0.72 -20.00
C GLN A 110 12.03 0.73 -19.70
N GLU A 111 11.37 1.69 -20.33
CA GLU A 111 11.57 3.13 -20.11
C GLU A 111 11.15 3.51 -18.68
N ALA A 112 9.92 3.19 -18.27
CA ALA A 112 9.41 3.45 -16.93
C ALA A 112 10.24 2.75 -15.82
N LEU A 113 10.69 1.51 -16.03
CA LEU A 113 11.61 0.84 -15.10
C LEU A 113 12.95 1.59 -14.95
N ALA A 114 13.47 2.19 -16.02
CA ALA A 114 14.70 2.99 -15.95
C ALA A 114 14.46 4.31 -15.20
N GLU A 115 13.32 4.98 -15.42
CA GLU A 115 12.93 6.19 -14.70
C GLU A 115 12.74 5.93 -13.19
N VAL A 116 12.01 4.88 -12.82
CA VAL A 116 11.80 4.52 -11.40
C VAL A 116 13.12 4.16 -10.71
N ARG A 117 14.02 3.44 -11.38
CA ARG A 117 15.37 3.16 -10.84
C ARG A 117 16.22 4.42 -10.65
N ALA A 118 16.00 5.48 -11.41
CA ALA A 118 16.67 6.77 -11.23
C ALA A 118 16.07 7.60 -10.07
N ARG A 119 14.80 7.37 -9.75
CA ARG A 119 14.08 7.97 -8.61
C ARG A 119 14.30 7.24 -7.28
N LEU A 120 14.83 6.01 -7.30
CA LEU A 120 15.06 5.21 -6.09
C LEU A 120 16.25 5.75 -5.27
N PRO A 121 16.04 6.29 -4.05
CA PRO A 121 17.11 6.81 -3.21
C PRO A 121 17.99 5.71 -2.62
N ARG A 122 19.15 6.09 -2.09
CA ARG A 122 20.02 5.21 -1.30
C ARG A 122 20.30 5.83 0.06
N VAL A 123 20.27 5.00 1.10
CA VAL A 123 20.53 5.42 2.48
C VAL A 123 21.65 4.58 3.08
N VAL A 124 22.56 5.24 3.77
CA VAL A 124 23.55 4.64 4.66
C VAL A 124 23.08 4.84 6.09
N ILE A 125 22.84 3.74 6.82
CA ILE A 125 22.46 3.80 8.24
C ILE A 125 23.71 3.53 9.08
N ARG A 126 24.13 4.55 9.83
CA ARG A 126 25.24 4.51 10.79
C ARG A 126 24.68 4.47 12.20
N VAL A 127 25.14 3.52 13.02
CA VAL A 127 24.65 3.37 14.40
C VAL A 127 25.81 3.52 15.39
N GLU A 128 25.70 4.46 16.31
CA GLU A 128 26.63 4.63 17.42
C GLU A 128 26.15 3.89 18.67
N GLY A 129 27.06 3.35 19.48
CA GLY A 129 26.72 2.67 20.74
C GLY A 129 26.07 1.28 20.61
N LEU A 130 26.00 0.72 19.39
CA LEU A 130 25.44 -0.61 19.12
C LEU A 130 26.22 -1.73 19.86
N ARG A 131 25.50 -2.72 20.38
CA ARG A 131 26.04 -3.90 21.06
C ARG A 131 25.65 -5.15 20.26
N GLY A 132 26.53 -6.16 20.20
CA GLY A 132 26.31 -7.37 19.40
C GLY A 132 25.19 -8.34 19.86
N GLY A 133 24.28 -7.87 20.71
CA GLY A 133 23.02 -8.56 21.06
C GLY A 133 21.82 -7.61 21.03
N ASP A 134 21.98 -6.46 20.37
CA ASP A 134 20.88 -5.60 19.98
C ASP A 134 20.30 -6.12 18.64
N GLU A 135 19.07 -5.74 18.33
CA GLU A 135 18.44 -5.97 17.03
C GLU A 135 18.17 -4.61 16.40
N VAL A 136 18.60 -4.40 15.16
CA VAL A 136 18.30 -3.18 14.40
C VAL A 136 17.18 -3.49 13.43
N TRP A 137 16.18 -2.62 13.39
CA TRP A 137 15.02 -2.70 12.53
C TRP A 137 14.97 -1.40 11.70
N LEU A 138 14.74 -1.54 10.40
CA LEU A 138 14.39 -0.44 9.51
C LEU A 138 12.95 -0.70 9.05
N ASP A 139 12.04 0.17 9.48
CA ASP A 139 10.61 -0.02 9.34
C ASP A 139 10.20 -1.40 9.90
N ASP A 140 9.50 -2.23 9.13
CA ASP A 140 9.11 -3.59 9.53
C ASP A 140 10.21 -4.67 9.32
N GLY A 141 11.38 -4.29 8.79
CA GLY A 141 12.44 -5.21 8.39
C GLY A 141 13.65 -5.25 9.33
N ILE A 142 14.10 -6.45 9.71
CA ILE A 142 15.39 -6.62 10.42
C ILE A 142 16.54 -6.19 9.51
N LEU A 143 17.44 -5.38 10.06
CA LEU A 143 18.68 -4.94 9.44
C LEU A 143 19.87 -5.67 10.10
N ASP A 144 20.51 -6.56 9.35
CA ASP A 144 21.69 -7.27 9.81
C ASP A 144 22.83 -6.30 10.14
N HIS A 145 23.59 -6.58 11.20
CA HIS A 145 24.69 -5.71 11.63
C HIS A 145 25.81 -5.55 10.58
N GLY A 146 25.92 -6.49 9.63
CA GLY A 146 26.86 -6.40 8.52
C GLY A 146 26.40 -5.52 7.35
N ASP A 147 25.11 -5.16 7.31
CA ASP A 147 24.52 -4.27 6.31
C ASP A 147 24.54 -2.80 6.76
N LEU A 148 24.80 -2.53 8.05
CA LEU A 148 25.09 -1.20 8.56
C LEU A 148 26.30 -0.60 7.86
N ASP A 149 26.35 0.73 7.74
CA ASP A 149 27.35 1.47 6.97
C ASP A 149 27.39 1.15 5.45
N THR A 150 26.49 0.31 4.93
CA THR A 150 26.38 0.04 3.48
C THR A 150 25.24 0.86 2.83
N PRO A 151 25.42 1.40 1.60
CA PRO A 151 24.34 2.07 0.89
C PRO A 151 23.25 1.09 0.44
N ARG A 152 22.10 1.12 1.12
CA ARG A 152 20.90 0.33 0.80
C ARG A 152 19.91 1.19 0.02
N ALA A 153 19.32 0.64 -1.03
CA ALA A 153 18.20 1.28 -1.71
C ALA A 153 16.91 1.05 -0.91
N ILE A 154 16.12 2.10 -0.71
CA ILE A 154 14.82 2.05 -0.02
C ILE A 154 13.81 2.91 -0.79
N ASP A 155 12.53 2.83 -0.43
CA ASP A 155 11.53 3.72 -1.00
C ASP A 155 11.71 5.17 -0.49
N PRO A 156 11.22 6.19 -1.22
CA PRO A 156 11.06 7.55 -0.70
C PRO A 156 9.91 7.62 0.31
N GLY A 157 10.03 8.51 1.30
CA GLY A 157 9.00 8.72 2.32
C GLY A 157 9.56 8.88 3.72
N ASP A 158 8.71 8.64 4.72
CA ASP A 158 9.08 8.63 6.13
C ASP A 158 9.43 7.20 6.58
N HIS A 159 10.60 7.05 7.18
CA HIS A 159 11.16 5.79 7.66
C HIS A 159 11.54 5.87 9.13
N THR A 160 11.64 4.73 9.81
CA THR A 160 12.07 4.68 11.21
C THR A 160 13.10 3.57 11.43
N VAL A 161 14.24 3.93 12.03
CA VAL A 161 15.19 2.96 12.60
C VAL A 161 14.82 2.71 14.05
N THR A 162 14.51 1.47 14.40
CA THR A 162 14.31 1.03 15.79
C THR A 162 15.45 0.11 16.22
N ILE A 163 16.00 0.33 17.41
CA ILE A 163 17.04 -0.52 18.00
C ILE A 163 16.47 -1.16 19.26
N ALA A 164 16.27 -2.48 19.23
CA ALA A 164 15.85 -3.25 20.39
C ALA A 164 17.05 -3.85 21.12
N ARG A 165 17.06 -3.79 22.46
CA ARG A 165 18.11 -4.35 23.31
C ARG A 165 17.49 -5.27 24.35
N GLY A 166 17.71 -6.57 24.21
CA GLY A 166 17.09 -7.57 25.09
C GLY A 166 15.54 -7.57 25.02
N GLY A 167 14.97 -7.28 23.85
CA GLY A 167 13.52 -7.27 23.62
C GLY A 167 12.79 -5.97 23.99
N ALA A 168 13.50 -4.90 24.36
CA ALA A 168 12.92 -3.58 24.61
C ALA A 168 13.53 -2.52 23.67
N SER A 169 12.73 -1.58 23.17
CA SER A 169 13.25 -0.44 22.39
C SER A 169 14.23 0.38 23.23
N ALA A 170 15.47 0.47 22.74
CA ALA A 170 16.57 1.24 23.31
C ALA A 170 16.73 2.59 22.62
N ALA A 171 16.50 2.64 21.31
CA ALA A 171 16.48 3.87 20.52
C ALA A 171 15.49 3.74 19.36
N GLU A 172 14.97 4.87 18.93
CA GLU A 172 14.03 5.01 17.83
C GLU A 172 14.31 6.37 17.18
N GLU A 173 14.54 6.38 15.87
CA GLU A 173 14.85 7.58 15.09
C GLU A 173 14.08 7.55 13.77
N SER A 174 13.18 8.53 13.58
CA SER A 174 12.43 8.70 12.34
C SER A 174 13.13 9.72 11.43
N PHE A 175 13.15 9.45 10.13
CA PHE A 175 13.83 10.27 9.13
C PHE A 175 13.03 10.28 7.82
N HIS A 176 13.17 11.36 7.04
CA HIS A 176 12.50 11.51 5.75
C HIS A 176 13.52 11.37 4.60
N VAL A 177 13.12 10.68 3.54
CA VAL A 177 13.96 10.42 2.35
C VAL A 177 13.23 10.88 1.10
N ALA A 178 13.83 11.84 0.40
CA ALA A 178 13.33 12.32 -0.88
C ALA A 178 13.59 11.31 -2.01
N GLU A 179 12.91 11.48 -3.15
CA GLU A 179 13.24 10.71 -4.35
C GLU A 179 14.65 11.02 -4.86
N GLY A 180 15.41 9.96 -5.14
CA GLY A 180 16.76 9.99 -5.67
C GLY A 180 17.81 10.50 -4.69
N GLY A 181 19.08 10.38 -5.10
CA GLY A 181 20.22 10.80 -4.30
C GLY A 181 20.61 9.82 -3.19
N ASP A 182 21.71 10.18 -2.52
CA ASP A 182 22.28 9.41 -1.42
C ASP A 182 22.12 10.20 -0.11
N SER A 183 21.68 9.55 0.96
CA SER A 183 21.55 10.13 2.32
C SER A 183 22.27 9.28 3.36
N GLU A 184 22.76 9.91 4.42
CA GLU A 184 23.35 9.23 5.59
C GLU A 184 22.53 9.57 6.84
N VAL A 185 22.16 8.54 7.61
CA VAL A 185 21.35 8.65 8.82
C VAL A 185 22.17 8.14 10.00
N LEU A 186 22.32 8.98 11.01
CA LEU A 186 23.05 8.67 12.24
C LEU A 186 22.07 8.37 13.38
N VAL A 187 22.16 7.18 13.96
CA VAL A 187 21.30 6.74 15.06
C VAL A 187 22.15 6.44 16.30
N ASP A 188 21.82 7.06 17.43
CA ASP A 188 22.46 6.75 18.71
C ASP A 188 21.67 5.63 19.43
N ALA A 189 22.31 4.47 19.64
CA ALA A 189 21.75 3.31 20.33
C ALA A 189 21.85 3.40 21.86
N ASN A 190 22.31 4.52 22.41
CA ASN A 190 22.20 4.79 23.84
C ASN A 190 20.75 5.19 24.19
N PRO A 191 20.22 4.76 25.35
CA PRO A 191 18.86 5.10 25.73
C PRO A 191 18.66 6.61 25.78
N ARG A 192 17.87 7.15 24.84
CA ARG A 192 17.27 8.47 25.01
C ARG A 192 16.42 8.38 26.28
N GLU A 193 16.82 9.11 27.32
CA GLU A 193 16.11 9.13 28.59
C GLU A 193 14.70 9.66 28.31
N ARG A 194 13.74 8.73 28.20
CA ARG A 194 12.35 9.04 27.87
C ARG A 194 11.87 10.02 28.91
N ALA A 195 11.70 11.28 28.52
CA ALA A 195 11.28 12.35 29.42
C ALA A 195 10.07 11.85 30.21
N ALA A 196 10.26 11.68 31.51
CA ALA A 196 9.19 11.21 32.36
C ALA A 196 7.99 12.15 32.16
N PRO A 197 6.76 11.62 32.00
CA PRO A 197 5.57 12.47 31.90
C PRO A 197 5.62 13.49 33.05
N ASP A 198 5.56 14.80 32.75
CA ASP A 198 5.73 15.82 33.79
C ASP A 198 4.72 15.50 34.90
N PRO A 199 5.14 15.24 36.16
CA PRO A 199 4.22 14.93 37.23
C PRO A 199 3.15 16.02 37.46
N ARG A 200 3.36 17.23 36.94
CA ARG A 200 2.39 18.34 36.92
C ARG A 200 1.26 18.19 35.88
N LEU A 201 1.41 17.29 34.91
CA LEU A 201 0.41 16.94 33.90
C LEU A 201 -0.32 15.63 34.24
N ALA A 202 0.05 14.95 35.33
CA ALA A 202 -0.80 13.93 35.90
C ALA A 202 -2.13 14.57 36.34
N PRO A 203 -3.30 13.97 36.05
CA PRO A 203 -4.54 14.37 36.69
C PRO A 203 -4.36 14.30 38.21
N ASP A 204 -4.65 15.40 38.90
CA ASP A 204 -4.64 15.45 40.36
C ASP A 204 -5.49 14.29 40.89
N PRO A 205 -5.00 13.42 41.80
CA PRO A 205 -5.82 12.38 42.41
C PRO A 205 -6.95 13.06 43.19
N GLY A 206 -8.10 13.19 42.52
CA GLY A 206 -9.29 13.84 43.05
C GLY A 206 -9.65 13.25 44.42
N PRO A 207 -10.21 14.06 45.34
CA PRO A 207 -10.55 13.60 46.68
C PRO A 207 -11.33 12.29 46.62
N GLY A 208 -10.74 11.23 47.16
CA GLY A 208 -11.16 9.86 46.88
C GLY A 208 -12.66 9.66 47.06
N GLU A 209 -13.33 9.18 46.02
CA GLU A 209 -14.74 8.81 46.11
C GLU A 209 -14.91 7.76 47.22
N PRO A 210 -15.85 7.95 48.16
CA PRO A 210 -16.16 6.93 49.14
C PRO A 210 -16.71 5.70 48.40
N ALA A 211 -16.31 4.51 48.83
CA ALA A 211 -16.80 3.26 48.25
C ALA A 211 -18.33 3.16 48.38
N ASP A 212 -19.02 3.16 47.24
CA ASP A 212 -20.48 3.08 47.16
C ASP A 212 -20.95 1.61 47.20
N ASP A 213 -21.00 1.05 48.40
CA ASP A 213 -21.64 -0.25 48.68
C ASP A 213 -23.19 -0.10 48.63
N GLY A 214 -23.76 0.12 47.43
CA GLY A 214 -25.16 0.58 47.33
C GLY A 214 -25.90 0.36 46.00
N GLY A 215 -26.10 -0.89 45.57
CA GLY A 215 -26.70 -1.24 44.27
C GLY A 215 -27.96 -0.47 43.81
N GLY A 216 -27.94 -0.04 42.54
CA GLY A 216 -29.09 0.50 41.83
C GLY A 216 -28.83 0.61 40.32
N SER A 217 -29.33 -0.34 39.51
CA SER A 217 -29.11 -0.33 38.05
C SER A 217 -29.88 0.82 37.39
N VAL A 218 -29.16 1.90 37.06
CA VAL A 218 -29.72 3.13 36.47
C VAL A 218 -30.33 2.93 35.07
N LEU A 219 -30.03 1.80 34.42
CA LEU A 219 -30.45 1.45 33.06
C LEU A 219 -31.91 0.99 32.95
N THR A 220 -32.70 0.99 34.03
CA THR A 220 -34.10 0.53 34.04
C THR A 220 -35.13 1.59 34.42
N SER A 221 -34.77 2.88 34.49
CA SER A 221 -35.75 3.95 34.76
C SER A 221 -36.52 4.36 33.50
N PRO A 222 -37.86 4.17 33.41
CA PRO A 222 -38.63 4.47 32.20
C PRO A 222 -38.79 5.97 31.89
N TRP A 223 -38.39 6.85 32.81
CA TRP A 223 -38.58 8.30 32.71
C TRP A 223 -37.51 9.04 31.91
N LEU A 224 -36.40 8.37 31.54
CA LEU A 224 -35.27 8.99 30.86
C LEU A 224 -35.56 9.38 29.39
N TRP A 225 -36.59 8.82 28.76
CA TRP A 225 -36.89 9.02 27.33
C TRP A 225 -37.73 10.27 26.99
N ILE A 226 -38.14 11.07 27.99
CA ILE A 226 -38.91 12.31 27.75
C ILE A 226 -37.97 13.51 27.48
N GLY A 227 -36.65 13.37 27.65
CA GLY A 227 -35.67 14.46 27.65
C GLY A 227 -34.65 14.51 26.50
N VAL A 228 -34.80 13.75 25.41
CA VAL A 228 -33.90 13.79 24.22
C VAL A 228 -34.59 14.44 23.01
N GLY A 229 -35.45 15.42 23.29
CA GLY A 229 -35.94 16.39 22.32
C GLY A 229 -35.66 17.79 22.83
N LEU A 230 -35.07 18.63 21.96
CA LEU A 230 -34.71 20.05 22.16
C LEU A 230 -33.30 20.34 22.73
N VAL A 231 -32.60 21.30 22.10
CA VAL A 231 -31.35 21.99 22.52
C VAL A 231 -30.07 21.12 22.40
N VAL A 232 -29.02 21.46 21.63
CA VAL A 232 -28.58 22.74 21.03
C VAL A 232 -28.37 22.62 19.51
N ALA A 233 -28.95 23.55 18.74
CA ALA A 233 -28.42 23.94 17.45
C ALA A 233 -27.53 25.18 17.63
N ALA A 234 -26.25 25.10 17.23
CA ALA A 234 -25.33 26.22 17.12
C ALA A 234 -24.40 25.95 15.91
N ALA A 235 -24.81 26.35 14.71
CA ALA A 235 -24.53 27.68 14.17
C ALA A 235 -23.04 27.88 13.78
N ILE A 236 -22.55 27.10 12.81
CA ILE A 236 -21.39 27.49 12.02
C ILE A 236 -21.87 28.50 10.97
N VAL A 237 -21.70 29.78 11.26
CA VAL A 237 -21.90 30.86 10.28
C VAL A 237 -20.63 30.98 9.46
N ILE A 238 -20.64 30.46 8.23
CA ILE A 238 -19.61 30.76 7.23
C ILE A 238 -19.96 32.10 6.58
N PRO A 239 -19.15 33.17 6.74
CA PRO A 239 -19.38 34.41 6.02
C PRO A 239 -19.06 34.22 4.53
N VAL A 240 -20.10 34.16 3.70
CA VAL A 240 -19.95 34.23 2.24
C VAL A 240 -19.52 35.66 1.87
N ALA A 241 -18.22 35.84 1.66
CA ALA A 241 -17.68 37.06 1.09
C ALA A 241 -18.00 37.12 -0.42
N ALA A 242 -19.15 37.69 -0.77
CA ALA A 242 -19.51 37.95 -2.15
C ALA A 242 -18.66 39.11 -2.71
N THR A 243 -17.61 38.80 -3.46
CA THR A 243 -16.94 39.79 -4.33
C THR A 243 -17.50 39.68 -5.75
N SER A 244 -18.11 40.77 -6.21
CA SER A 244 -18.71 40.89 -7.53
C SER A 244 -17.66 40.98 -8.64
N GLY A 245 -17.92 40.33 -9.77
CA GLY A 245 -16.97 40.10 -10.86
C GLY A 245 -16.22 41.33 -11.41
N GLY A 246 -14.95 41.08 -11.74
CA GLY A 246 -14.14 41.84 -12.69
C GLY A 246 -13.49 40.84 -13.65
N SER A 247 -13.54 41.11 -14.95
CA SER A 247 -13.14 40.16 -16.00
C SER A 247 -11.84 40.57 -16.71
N THR A 248 -11.12 39.56 -17.21
CA THR A 248 -9.95 39.60 -18.14
C THR A 248 -8.60 40.10 -17.57
N PRO A 249 -7.45 39.73 -18.19
CA PRO A 249 -7.17 38.62 -19.14
C PRO A 249 -6.08 37.63 -18.60
N ALA A 250 -5.77 36.59 -19.39
CA ALA A 250 -4.74 35.61 -19.04
C ALA A 250 -3.31 36.20 -19.05
N GLU A 251 -2.52 35.91 -18.02
CA GLU A 251 -1.07 36.15 -18.06
C GLU A 251 -0.36 35.04 -18.84
N THR A 252 0.33 35.45 -19.89
CA THR A 252 1.18 34.59 -20.71
C THR A 252 2.41 34.15 -19.92
N TYR A 253 2.52 32.86 -19.61
CA TYR A 253 3.74 32.29 -19.02
C TYR A 253 4.91 32.34 -20.02
N THR A 254 5.82 33.29 -19.81
CA THR A 254 7.07 33.45 -20.58
C THR A 254 8.19 32.57 -20.01
N GLY A 255 8.17 31.28 -20.36
CA GLY A 255 9.29 30.38 -20.13
C GLY A 255 10.50 30.74 -21.00
N SER A 256 11.65 30.99 -20.37
CA SER A 256 12.92 31.24 -21.08
C SER A 256 13.45 29.95 -21.70
N LEU A 257 13.34 29.81 -23.03
CA LEU A 257 14.06 28.77 -23.76
C LEU A 257 15.52 29.18 -23.93
N GLY A 258 16.42 28.41 -23.30
CA GLY A 258 17.86 28.55 -23.52
C GLY A 258 18.22 28.33 -24.99
N ALA A 259 19.11 29.17 -25.53
CA ALA A 259 19.44 29.18 -26.95
C ALA A 259 20.23 27.93 -27.39
N GLY A 260 19.53 26.92 -27.92
CA GLY A 260 20.10 25.77 -28.63
C GLY A 260 19.82 25.85 -30.12
N VAL A 261 20.82 26.15 -30.93
CA VAL A 261 20.69 26.18 -32.40
C VAL A 261 20.79 24.76 -32.97
N LEU A 262 19.69 24.21 -33.46
CA LEU A 262 19.67 22.95 -34.22
C LEU A 262 19.79 23.24 -35.71
N THR A 263 20.97 23.01 -36.28
CA THR A 263 21.16 22.95 -37.74
C THR A 263 20.87 21.54 -38.25
N PHE A 264 19.82 21.39 -39.04
CA PHE A 264 19.56 20.15 -39.79
C PHE A 264 20.39 20.09 -41.08
N ARG A 265 20.88 18.90 -41.41
CA ARG A 265 21.44 18.50 -42.70
C ARG A 265 21.02 17.07 -43.03
#